data_AF-G6AGD8-F1
#
_entry.id   AF-G6AGD8-F1
#
_cell.length_a   1.000
_cell.length_b   1.000
_cell.length_c   1.000
_cell.angle_alpha   90.00
_cell.angle_beta   90.00
_cell.angle_gamma   90.00
#
_symmetry.space_group_name_H-M   'P 1'
#
loop_
_entity.id
_entity.type
_entity.pdbx_description
1 polymer ?
#
loop_
_entity_poly.entity_id
_entity_poly.type
_entity_poly.pdbx_seq_one_letter_code
_entity_poly.pdbx_strand_id
1 'polypeptide(L)'
;MEVEHQLHSTYGNKRPFTVPDNYFSDLSSQIMANIPVEEPVKTSVNTVKTKKSHFVLIRRVRPLAIAAAMIGIVMIAFWSFADYTSNQKSAADASQKGVGESLSKATSSDSFDEAADYIMIDEDDMYAYVADQ
;
A
#
# COMPACT_ATOMS: atom_id res chain seq x y z
N MET A 1 11.31 35.67 46.31
CA MET A 1 10.33 36.67 46.80
C MET A 1 10.22 37.91 45.91
N GLU A 2 11.26 38.29 45.14
CA GLU A 2 11.21 39.47 44.25
C GLU A 2 10.31 39.32 43.02
N VAL A 3 10.28 38.12 42.42
CA VAL A 3 9.46 37.79 41.24
C VAL A 3 7.96 37.92 41.48
N GLU A 4 7.47 37.48 42.65
CA GLU A 4 6.05 37.57 43.00
C GLU A 4 5.58 39.03 43.10
N HIS A 5 6.42 39.92 43.61
CA HIS A 5 6.12 41.34 43.73
C HIS A 5 6.02 42.02 42.35
N GLN A 6 6.92 41.67 41.41
CA GLN A 6 6.88 42.17 40.02
C GLN A 6 5.64 41.68 39.26
N LEU A 7 5.25 40.41 39.47
CA LEU A 7 4.02 39.86 38.91
C LEU A 7 2.79 40.61 39.43
N HIS A 8 2.74 40.88 40.73
CA HIS A 8 1.61 41.58 41.34
C HIS A 8 1.54 43.07 40.95
N SER A 9 2.68 43.74 40.77
CA SER A 9 2.69 45.13 40.29
C SER A 9 2.28 45.26 38.82
N THR A 10 2.67 44.29 37.98
CA THR A 10 2.45 44.35 36.53
C THR A 10 1.04 43.86 36.14
N TYR A 11 0.57 42.78 36.77
CA TYR A 11 -0.69 42.13 36.40
C TYR A 11 -1.81 42.28 37.45
N GLY A 12 -1.47 42.77 38.65
CA GLY A 12 -2.41 42.87 39.77
C GLY A 12 -2.89 41.50 40.26
N ASN A 13 -4.02 41.50 40.98
CA ASN A 13 -4.69 40.27 41.44
C ASN A 13 -5.77 39.79 40.45
N LYS A 14 -5.69 40.20 39.18
CA LYS A 14 -6.63 39.73 38.16
C LYS A 14 -6.28 38.27 37.84
N ARG A 15 -7.28 37.40 37.85
CA ARG A 15 -7.13 35.98 37.47
C ARG A 15 -7.63 35.80 36.03
N PRO A 16 -6.79 36.00 35.01
CA PRO A 16 -7.22 35.87 33.61
C PRO A 16 -7.46 34.41 33.20
N PHE A 17 -6.90 33.45 33.94
CA PHE A 17 -7.07 32.03 33.70
C PHE A 17 -8.16 31.49 34.63
N THR A 18 -9.38 31.48 34.12
CA THR A 18 -10.51 30.79 34.76
C THR A 18 -11.03 29.74 33.81
N VAL A 19 -11.38 28.58 34.36
CA VAL A 19 -12.08 27.56 33.60
C VAL A 19 -13.59 27.85 33.65
N PRO A 20 -14.35 27.45 32.61
CA PRO A 20 -15.81 27.46 32.68
C PRO A 20 -16.34 26.67 33.88
N ASP A 21 -17.52 27.04 34.36
CA ASP A 21 -18.20 26.32 35.43
C ASP A 21 -18.39 24.84 35.04
N ASN A 22 -18.15 23.94 35.99
CA ASN A 22 -18.25 22.48 35.83
C ASN A 22 -17.28 21.83 34.81
N TYR A 23 -16.28 22.56 34.29
CA TYR A 23 -15.31 22.00 33.34
C TYR A 23 -14.69 20.66 33.81
N PHE A 24 -14.15 20.62 35.03
CA PHE A 24 -13.54 19.40 35.56
C PHE A 24 -14.55 18.31 35.95
N SER A 25 -15.78 18.71 36.30
CA SER A 25 -16.86 17.79 36.65
C SER A 25 -17.32 16.99 35.44
N ASP A 26 -17.49 17.66 34.29
CA ASP A 26 -18.02 17.06 33.06
C ASP A 26 -16.93 16.46 32.18
N LEU A 27 -15.66 16.83 32.40
CA LEU A 27 -14.50 16.35 31.62
C LEU A 27 -14.45 14.83 31.51
N SER A 28 -14.66 14.11 32.62
CA SER A 28 -14.62 12.65 32.61
C SER A 28 -15.72 12.06 31.72
N SER A 29 -16.93 12.59 31.82
CA SER A 29 -18.05 12.17 30.97
C SER A 29 -17.78 12.47 29.49
N GLN A 30 -17.21 13.64 29.20
CA GLN A 30 -16.88 14.04 27.83
C GLN A 30 -15.78 13.17 27.22
N ILE A 31 -14.73 12.84 27.99
CA ILE A 31 -13.67 11.94 27.54
C ILE A 31 -14.26 10.56 27.25
N MET A 32 -15.05 9.99 28.17
CA MET A 32 -15.65 8.67 27.98
C MET A 32 -16.63 8.62 26.80
N ALA A 33 -17.37 9.70 26.54
CA ALA A 33 -18.24 9.81 25.37
C ALA A 33 -17.48 9.90 24.04
N ASN A 34 -16.26 10.43 24.06
CA ASN A 34 -15.40 10.60 22.89
C ASN A 34 -14.47 9.41 22.63
N ILE A 35 -14.39 8.44 23.55
CA ILE A 35 -13.72 7.18 23.27
C ILE A 35 -14.61 6.42 22.29
N PRO A 36 -14.09 6.01 21.11
CA PRO A 36 -14.81 5.11 20.22
C PRO A 36 -15.12 3.84 21.00
N VAL A 37 -16.39 3.68 21.39
CA VAL A 37 -16.86 2.41 21.92
C VAL A 37 -16.80 1.46 20.75
N GLU A 38 -15.76 0.62 20.71
CA GLU A 38 -15.76 -0.59 19.89
C GLU A 38 -16.85 -1.49 20.46
N GLU A 39 -18.10 -1.22 20.10
CA GLU A 39 -19.16 -2.21 20.24
C GLU A 39 -18.68 -3.48 19.54
N PRO A 40 -18.75 -4.67 20.18
CA PRO A 40 -18.60 -5.89 19.44
C PRO A 40 -19.72 -5.90 18.41
N VAL A 41 -19.36 -5.60 17.16
CA VAL A 41 -20.24 -5.46 16.01
C VAL A 41 -21.14 -6.68 15.92
N LYS A 42 -22.31 -6.59 16.56
CA LYS A 42 -23.44 -7.47 16.29
C LYS A 42 -24.07 -6.93 15.02
N THR A 43 -23.47 -7.34 13.92
CA THR A 43 -24.11 -7.53 12.62
C THR A 43 -25.22 -6.52 12.30
N SER A 44 -24.83 -5.34 11.84
CA SER A 44 -25.44 -4.82 10.62
C SER A 44 -24.29 -4.41 9.73
N VAL A 45 -24.00 -5.25 8.75
CA VAL A 45 -23.06 -5.01 7.68
C VAL A 45 -23.56 -3.77 6.92
N ASN A 46 -23.23 -2.59 7.42
CA ASN A 46 -23.24 -1.37 6.65
C ASN A 46 -22.19 -1.59 5.58
N THR A 47 -22.68 -2.03 4.43
CA THR A 47 -21.89 -2.35 3.26
C THR A 47 -21.27 -1.04 2.82
N VAL A 48 -20.06 -0.78 3.31
CA VAL A 48 -19.17 0.21 2.70
C VAL A 48 -19.20 -0.12 1.23
N LYS A 49 -19.76 0.78 0.42
CA LYS A 49 -19.70 0.70 -1.04
C LYS A 49 -18.24 0.93 -1.42
N THR A 50 -17.43 -0.10 -1.21
CA THR A 50 -16.08 -0.17 -1.73
C THR A 50 -16.23 -0.03 -3.23
N LYS A 51 -15.65 1.03 -3.80
CA LYS A 51 -15.52 1.16 -5.25
C LYS A 51 -14.88 -0.13 -5.72
N LYS A 52 -15.66 -0.95 -6.43
CA LYS A 52 -15.25 -2.27 -6.90
C LYS A 52 -13.95 -2.08 -7.69
N SER A 53 -12.87 -2.54 -7.10
CA SER A 53 -11.52 -2.35 -7.61
C SER A 53 -11.38 -3.14 -8.91
N HIS A 54 -11.36 -2.43 -10.05
CA HIS A 54 -11.08 -3.00 -11.37
C HIS A 54 -9.74 -3.76 -11.39
N PHE A 55 -8.87 -3.51 -10.42
CA PHE A 55 -7.59 -4.21 -10.22
C PHE A 55 -7.75 -5.70 -9.91
N VAL A 56 -8.83 -6.13 -9.23
CA VAL A 56 -9.05 -7.55 -8.92
C VAL A 56 -9.50 -8.33 -10.17
N LEU A 57 -10.35 -7.71 -10.99
CA LEU A 57 -10.77 -8.28 -12.27
C LEU A 57 -9.58 -8.40 -13.24
N ILE A 58 -8.70 -7.39 -13.28
CA ILE A 58 -7.46 -7.44 -14.06
C ILE A 58 -6.55 -8.59 -13.63
N ARG A 59 -6.50 -8.91 -12.32
CA ARG A 59 -5.66 -10.00 -11.80
C ARG A 59 -6.14 -11.38 -12.25
N ARG A 60 -7.45 -11.57 -12.46
CA ARG A 60 -8.03 -12.87 -12.86
C ARG A 60 -7.99 -13.11 -14.37
N VAL A 61 -7.90 -12.05 -15.17
CA VAL A 61 -7.69 -12.17 -16.63
C VAL A 61 -6.21 -12.26 -17.02
N ARG A 62 -5.25 -12.10 -16.10
CA ARG A 62 -3.81 -12.28 -16.37
C ARG A 62 -3.46 -13.61 -17.07
N PRO A 63 -3.96 -14.80 -16.64
CA PRO A 63 -3.67 -16.03 -17.37
C PRO A 63 -4.39 -16.11 -18.74
N LEU A 64 -5.57 -15.49 -18.86
CA LEU A 64 -6.33 -15.49 -20.12
C LEU A 64 -5.73 -14.53 -21.17
N ALA A 65 -5.20 -13.41 -20.71
CA ALA A 65 -4.54 -12.40 -21.55
C ALA A 65 -3.26 -12.95 -22.20
N ILE A 66 -2.51 -13.82 -21.50
CA ILE A 66 -1.34 -14.51 -22.06
C ILE A 66 -1.76 -15.44 -23.20
N ALA A 67 -2.82 -16.24 -23.03
CA ALA A 67 -3.33 -17.11 -24.09
C ALA A 67 -3.85 -16.32 -25.30
N ALA A 68 -4.58 -15.22 -25.06
CA ALA A 68 -5.06 -14.34 -26.14
C ALA A 68 -3.91 -13.64 -26.89
N ALA A 69 -2.84 -13.26 -26.19
CA ALA A 69 -1.64 -12.69 -26.81
C ALA A 69 -0.96 -13.68 -27.76
N MET A 70 -0.92 -14.98 -27.43
CA MET A 70 -0.39 -16.00 -28.35
C MET A 70 -1.20 -16.06 -29.65
N ILE A 71 -2.53 -16.00 -29.55
CA ILE A 71 -3.43 -16.00 -30.73
C ILE A 71 -3.22 -14.71 -31.55
N GLY A 72 -3.07 -13.56 -30.88
CA GLY A 72 -2.76 -12.29 -31.54
C GLY A 72 -1.42 -12.29 -32.25
N ILE A 73 -0.36 -12.83 -31.63
CA ILE A 73 0.97 -12.96 -32.24
C ILE A 73 0.92 -13.90 -33.45
N VAL A 74 0.19 -15.02 -33.37
CA VAL A 74 0.02 -15.95 -34.51
C VAL A 74 -0.75 -15.29 -35.65
N MET A 75 -1.79 -14.51 -35.36
CA MET A 75 -2.54 -13.79 -36.39
C MET A 75 -1.73 -12.68 -37.04
N ILE A 76 -0.99 -11.88 -36.25
CA ILE A 76 -0.10 -10.84 -36.77
C ILE A 76 1.03 -11.48 -37.58
N ALA A 77 1.61 -12.58 -37.10
CA ALA A 77 2.64 -13.32 -37.82
C ALA A 77 2.11 -13.97 -39.10
N PHE A 78 0.87 -14.50 -39.11
CA PHE A 78 0.24 -15.07 -40.30
C PHE A 78 -0.08 -13.98 -41.33
N TRP A 79 -0.62 -12.84 -40.89
CA TRP A 79 -0.94 -11.73 -41.78
C TRP A 79 0.32 -11.10 -42.36
N SER A 80 1.31 -10.86 -41.50
CA SER A 80 2.68 -10.49 -41.86
C SER A 80 3.29 -11.50 -42.83
N PHE A 81 3.23 -12.81 -42.56
CA PHE A 81 3.76 -13.86 -43.43
C PHE A 81 2.99 -13.95 -44.75
N ALA A 82 1.68 -13.71 -44.80
CA ALA A 82 0.94 -13.66 -46.07
C ALA A 82 1.43 -12.48 -46.94
N ASP A 83 1.62 -11.31 -46.34
CA ASP A 83 2.17 -10.13 -47.02
C ASP A 83 3.65 -10.32 -47.42
N TYR A 84 4.46 -10.93 -46.55
CA TYR A 84 5.86 -11.24 -46.81
C TYR A 84 6.04 -12.38 -47.80
N THR A 85 5.19 -13.42 -47.84
CA THR A 85 5.28 -14.54 -48.81
C THR A 85 4.81 -14.14 -50.20
N SER A 86 3.91 -13.14 -50.31
CA SER A 86 3.65 -12.51 -51.61
C SER A 86 4.89 -11.78 -52.15
N ASN A 87 5.78 -11.32 -51.24
CA ASN A 87 7.04 -10.64 -51.55
C ASN A 87 8.30 -11.54 -51.47
N GLN A 88 8.23 -12.76 -50.94
CA GLN A 88 9.35 -13.67 -50.69
C GLN A 88 8.99 -15.11 -51.09
N LYS A 89 9.26 -15.45 -52.36
CA LYS A 89 9.52 -16.84 -52.80
C LYS A 89 10.93 -17.33 -52.46
N SER A 90 11.67 -16.65 -51.59
CA SER A 90 13.09 -16.95 -51.34
C SER A 90 13.43 -16.81 -49.87
N ALA A 91 14.19 -17.79 -49.35
CA ALA A 91 14.72 -17.89 -47.98
C ALA A 91 13.79 -18.57 -46.95
N ALA A 92 13.31 -19.77 -47.29
CA ALA A 92 13.24 -20.81 -46.28
C ALA A 92 14.67 -21.21 -45.86
N ASP A 93 14.81 -21.59 -44.59
CA ASP A 93 15.96 -22.28 -43.99
C ASP A 93 17.07 -21.41 -43.37
N ALA A 94 17.05 -21.26 -42.04
CA ALA A 94 18.17 -21.70 -41.21
C ALA A 94 17.95 -21.41 -39.70
N SER A 95 17.90 -22.51 -38.94
CA SER A 95 18.58 -22.71 -37.65
C SER A 95 17.95 -22.23 -36.33
N GLN A 96 17.23 -23.19 -35.77
CA GLN A 96 16.88 -23.46 -34.38
C GLN A 96 18.12 -23.57 -33.44
N LYS A 97 18.17 -22.77 -32.36
CA LYS A 97 19.02 -22.99 -31.16
C LYS A 97 18.60 -21.98 -30.05
N GLY A 98 18.30 -22.28 -28.79
CA GLY A 98 18.04 -23.50 -28.03
C GLY A 98 17.34 -23.04 -26.74
N VAL A 99 16.28 -23.73 -26.32
CA VAL A 99 15.46 -23.43 -25.13
C VAL A 99 15.77 -24.52 -24.11
N GLY A 100 16.48 -24.20 -23.02
CA GLY A 100 16.85 -25.25 -22.07
C GLY A 100 17.56 -24.83 -20.79
N GLU A 101 17.43 -23.61 -20.28
CA GLU A 101 18.19 -23.24 -19.06
C GLU A 101 17.60 -22.09 -18.23
N SER A 102 16.34 -22.20 -17.78
CA SER A 102 15.82 -21.23 -16.79
C SER A 102 14.79 -21.77 -15.80
N LEU A 103 14.36 -23.04 -15.90
CA LEU A 103 13.26 -23.55 -15.10
C LEU A 103 13.66 -24.07 -13.70
N SER A 104 14.95 -24.24 -13.41
CA SER A 104 15.41 -24.87 -12.14
C SER A 104 15.84 -23.89 -11.03
N LYS A 105 15.85 -22.58 -11.26
CA LYS A 105 16.35 -21.57 -10.29
C LYS A 105 15.25 -20.87 -9.48
N ALA A 106 14.03 -21.44 -9.42
CA ALA A 106 12.91 -20.85 -8.69
C ALA A 106 12.61 -21.54 -7.35
N THR A 107 13.38 -22.56 -6.96
CA THR A 107 13.15 -23.36 -5.75
C THR A 107 14.26 -23.27 -4.71
N SER A 108 15.23 -22.35 -4.86
CA SER A 108 16.29 -22.13 -3.86
C SER A 108 15.92 -21.02 -2.88
N SER A 109 16.18 -21.29 -1.59
CA SER A 109 16.04 -20.41 -0.43
C SER A 109 16.72 -19.04 -0.59
N ASP A 110 17.68 -18.91 -1.52
CA ASP A 110 18.38 -17.67 -1.85
C ASP A 110 17.42 -16.50 -2.12
N SER A 111 16.27 -16.75 -2.75
CA SER A 111 15.30 -15.69 -3.07
C SER A 111 14.52 -15.17 -1.86
N PHE A 112 14.37 -16.00 -0.82
CA PHE A 112 13.72 -15.61 0.44
C PHE A 112 14.72 -14.92 1.38
N ASP A 113 15.95 -15.42 1.45
CA ASP A 113 17.03 -14.79 2.24
C ASP A 113 17.36 -13.39 1.70
N GLU A 114 17.44 -13.23 0.37
CA GLU A 114 17.59 -11.94 -0.29
C GLU A 114 16.42 -10.99 0.08
N ALA A 115 15.18 -11.48 0.10
CA ALA A 115 14.04 -10.66 0.53
C ALA A 115 14.08 -10.33 2.03
N ALA A 116 14.61 -11.23 2.86
CA ALA A 116 14.79 -11.03 4.30
C ALA A 116 15.80 -9.90 4.59
N ASP A 117 16.88 -9.83 3.81
CA ASP A 117 17.91 -8.78 3.92
C ASP A 117 17.35 -7.38 3.64
N TYR A 118 16.34 -7.25 2.77
CA TYR A 118 15.69 -5.96 2.49
C TYR A 118 14.56 -5.56 3.45
N ILE A 119 14.01 -6.50 4.23
CA ILE A 119 12.92 -6.23 5.19
C ILE A 119 13.40 -6.19 6.65
N MET A 120 14.68 -6.45 6.88
CA MET A 120 15.27 -6.34 8.21
C MET A 120 15.29 -4.87 8.61
N ILE A 121 14.39 -4.48 9.52
CA ILE A 121 14.32 -3.13 10.04
C ILE A 121 15.39 -2.97 11.13
N ASP A 122 16.28 -1.99 10.97
CA ASP A 122 17.28 -1.69 11.99
C ASP A 122 16.62 -1.06 13.23
N GLU A 123 17.22 -1.22 14.41
CA GLU A 123 16.67 -0.68 15.65
C GLU A 123 16.52 0.86 15.59
N ASP A 124 17.47 1.52 14.94
CA ASP A 124 17.46 2.98 14.73
C ASP A 124 16.29 3.44 13.85
N ASP A 125 15.92 2.65 12.84
CA ASP A 125 14.74 2.92 12.00
C ASP A 125 13.45 2.84 12.83
N MET A 126 13.40 1.94 13.82
CA MET A 126 12.26 1.83 14.74
C MET A 126 12.10 3.08 15.61
N TYR A 127 13.21 3.67 16.09
CA TYR A 127 13.17 4.90 16.89
C TYR A 127 12.85 6.15 16.07
N ALA A 128 13.25 6.20 14.79
CA ALA A 128 12.92 7.32 13.92
C ALA A 128 11.40 7.52 13.76
N TYR A 129 10.62 6.43 13.67
CA TYR A 129 9.16 6.50 13.62
C TYR A 129 8.51 6.92 14.94
N VAL A 130 9.12 6.60 16.08
CA VAL A 130 8.60 6.94 17.42
C VAL A 130 8.98 8.36 17.83
N ALA A 131 10.13 8.85 17.37
CA ALA A 131 10.61 10.20 17.65
C ALA A 131 9.94 11.29 16.78
N ASP A 132 9.36 10.91 15.63
CA ASP A 132 8.61 11.81 14.74
C ASP A 132 7.12 11.97 15.14
N GLN A 133 6.76 11.63 16.38
CA GLN A 133 5.40 11.75 16.94
C GLN A 133 5.34 12.72 18.13
#